data_AF-A0A7S2HL62-F1
#
_entry.id   AF-A0A7S2HL62-F1
#
_cell.length_a   1.000
_cell.length_b   1.000
_cell.length_c   1.000
_cell.angle_alpha   90.00
_cell.angle_beta   90.00
_cell.angle_gamma   90.00
#
_symmetry.space_group_name_H-M   'P 1'
#
loop_
_entity.id
_entity.type
_entity.pdbx_description
1 polymer ?
#
loop_
_entity_poly.entity_id
_entity_poly.type
_entity_poly.pdbx_seq_one_letter_code
_entity_poly.pdbx_strand_id
1 'polypeptide(L)'
;ATETLKQLDDLGYTFIIGGGQVYEESVKKGFLDRVYYTEVQNYPEDTKFDAWFPELEDKEWDRQVYCKSEDDDGSPEKKEEWLTDKKSGIQYKFLAFHKINPATKEDGAPPQCRSKPMEEEKKEEMMEEGAHVNVEEMQYLEMCRDIIENGVERGDRTGTGTLSKFGTQMRFSLRDGTLPLLTTKRTFWRGVAEELLWFVEGNTNGNDLAAKGIHIWDGNGSREFLDQRGLSHRDVGDLGPVYGFQWRHFGAKYVDMHTDYTGQGVDQLAECIDKIKNNPEDRRIIMSAWNPSDLNEMALPPCHMFCQFYVDTKKRELSCQMYQRSADMGLGVPFNIASYALLTHMIAHVTNLKPGDFVHTIGDTHVYLNHVDALKEQLTRAPRAFPKLKINPDKKGIDDFVYDDFEVIGYNPHKTIKMKMAV
;
A
#
# COMPACT_ATOMS: atom_id res chain seq x y z
N ALA A 1 1.87 18.14 -28.63
CA ALA A 1 1.01 18.35 -27.44
C ALA A 1 -0.37 17.72 -27.66
N THR A 2 -1.16 18.15 -28.65
CA THR A 2 -2.50 17.59 -28.95
C THR A 2 -2.50 16.14 -29.42
N GLU A 3 -1.51 15.71 -30.21
CA GLU A 3 -1.33 14.30 -30.58
C GLU A 3 -0.90 13.43 -29.40
N THR A 4 -0.19 14.01 -28.43
CA THR A 4 0.25 13.32 -27.22
C THR A 4 -0.91 13.13 -26.25
N LEU A 5 -1.79 14.13 -26.09
CA LEU A 5 -2.95 14.04 -25.19
C LEU A 5 -3.98 13.00 -25.64
N LYS A 6 -4.22 12.84 -26.95
CA LYS A 6 -5.10 11.77 -27.48
C LYS A 6 -4.53 10.36 -27.30
N GLN A 7 -3.22 10.22 -27.10
CA GLN A 7 -2.57 8.94 -26.78
C GLN A 7 -2.59 8.63 -25.29
N LEU A 8 -3.06 9.56 -24.45
CA LEU A 8 -3.13 9.43 -22.98
C LEU A 8 -4.55 9.18 -22.47
N ASP A 9 -5.55 9.05 -23.35
CA ASP A 9 -6.95 8.75 -22.95
C ASP A 9 -7.06 7.42 -22.18
N ASP A 10 -6.09 6.51 -22.33
CA ASP A 10 -6.01 5.22 -21.64
C ASP A 10 -5.40 5.31 -20.21
N LEU A 11 -4.97 6.50 -19.75
CA LEU A 11 -4.30 6.69 -18.44
C LEU A 11 -5.17 7.35 -17.37
N GLY A 12 -6.48 7.49 -17.61
CA GLY A 12 -7.43 8.09 -16.66
C GLY A 12 -7.47 9.61 -16.75
N TYR A 13 -7.35 10.31 -15.61
CA TYR A 13 -7.46 11.77 -15.58
C TYR A 13 -6.11 12.46 -15.80
N THR A 14 -6.08 13.41 -16.75
CA THR A 14 -4.91 14.29 -16.96
C THR A 14 -5.12 15.61 -16.24
N PHE A 15 -4.17 15.99 -15.38
CA PHE A 15 -4.19 17.28 -14.67
C PHE A 15 -3.12 18.22 -15.23
N ILE A 16 -3.51 19.46 -15.51
CA ILE A 16 -2.58 20.55 -15.84
C ILE A 16 -2.34 21.34 -14.56
N ILE A 17 -1.13 21.25 -13.99
CA ILE A 17 -0.84 21.68 -12.61
C ILE A 17 0.12 22.87 -12.47
N GLY A 18 0.52 23.56 -13.55
CA GLY A 18 1.39 24.71 -13.34
C GLY A 18 1.87 25.52 -14.53
N GLY A 19 2.07 26.82 -14.26
CA GLY A 19 2.65 27.84 -15.13
C GLY A 19 1.59 28.79 -15.69
N GLY A 20 1.70 30.11 -15.44
CA GLY A 20 0.73 31.10 -15.95
C GLY A 20 0.53 30.99 -17.47
N GLN A 21 1.64 30.85 -18.22
CA GLN A 21 1.61 30.63 -19.67
C GLN A 21 0.98 29.29 -20.06
N VAL A 22 1.23 28.22 -19.30
CA VAL A 22 0.66 26.89 -19.56
C VAL A 22 -0.85 26.91 -19.35
N TYR A 23 -1.32 27.57 -18.29
CA TYR A 23 -2.76 27.76 -18.03
C TYR A 23 -3.41 28.60 -19.13
N GLU A 24 -2.81 29.73 -19.50
CA GLU A 24 -3.32 30.60 -20.56
C GLU A 24 -3.45 29.84 -21.89
N GLU A 25 -2.44 29.08 -22.29
CA GLU A 25 -2.51 28.26 -23.50
C GLU A 25 -3.55 27.15 -23.40
N SER A 26 -3.71 26.53 -22.24
CA SER A 26 -4.65 25.42 -22.04
C SER A 26 -6.10 25.87 -22.10
N VAL A 27 -6.41 27.04 -21.54
CA VAL A 27 -7.72 27.69 -21.67
C VAL A 27 -7.96 28.09 -23.12
N LYS A 28 -7.03 28.83 -23.75
CA LYS A 28 -7.16 29.29 -25.14
C LYS A 28 -7.32 28.17 -26.17
N LYS A 29 -6.61 27.05 -25.98
CA LYS A 29 -6.68 25.88 -26.87
C LYS A 29 -7.84 24.94 -26.53
N GLY A 30 -8.57 25.23 -25.45
CA GLY A 30 -9.78 24.51 -25.06
C GLY A 30 -9.53 23.10 -24.53
N PHE A 31 -8.35 22.82 -23.98
CA PHE A 31 -7.96 21.48 -23.47
C PHE A 31 -8.56 21.14 -22.11
N LEU A 32 -9.12 22.12 -21.42
CA LEU A 32 -9.66 21.94 -20.07
C LEU A 32 -11.15 21.62 -20.16
N ASP A 33 -11.57 20.57 -19.46
CA ASP A 33 -13.00 20.25 -19.24
C ASP A 33 -13.50 20.76 -17.88
N ARG A 34 -12.60 20.79 -16.90
CA ARG A 34 -12.86 21.26 -15.53
C ARG A 34 -11.67 22.06 -15.01
N VAL A 35 -11.95 23.06 -14.19
CA VAL A 35 -10.94 23.83 -13.45
C VAL A 35 -11.24 23.71 -11.97
N TYR A 36 -10.29 23.19 -11.19
CA TYR A 36 -10.34 23.23 -9.74
C TYR A 36 -9.41 24.35 -9.27
N TYR A 37 -9.98 25.30 -8.55
CA TYR A 37 -9.32 26.57 -8.23
C TYR A 37 -9.38 26.81 -6.73
N THR A 38 -8.24 27.17 -6.13
CA THR A 38 -8.22 27.60 -4.72
C THR A 38 -8.08 29.11 -4.71
N GLU A 39 -9.14 29.80 -4.30
CA GLU A 39 -9.10 31.24 -4.11
C GLU A 39 -8.46 31.52 -2.75
N VAL A 40 -7.47 32.41 -2.72
CA VAL A 40 -6.69 32.74 -1.52
C VAL A 40 -6.74 34.24 -1.29
N GLN A 41 -6.97 34.65 -0.04
CA GLN A 41 -6.97 36.04 0.40
C GLN A 41 -6.28 36.19 1.75
N ASN A 42 -6.23 37.42 2.26
CA ASN A 42 -5.59 37.74 3.54
C ASN A 42 -4.08 37.40 3.58
N TYR A 43 -3.41 37.55 2.44
CA TYR A 43 -1.96 37.55 2.34
C TYR A 43 -1.40 38.96 2.68
N PRO A 44 -0.13 39.08 3.10
CA PRO A 44 0.48 40.38 3.43
C PRO A 44 0.38 41.40 2.28
N GLU A 45 0.17 42.68 2.60
CA GLU A 45 0.02 43.75 1.59
C GLU A 45 1.24 43.93 0.67
N ASP A 46 2.43 43.52 1.12
CA ASP A 46 3.68 43.60 0.36
C ASP A 46 3.94 42.36 -0.51
N THR A 47 2.98 41.43 -0.60
CA THR A 47 3.08 40.24 -1.45
C THR A 47 3.15 40.64 -2.93
N LYS A 48 4.17 40.14 -3.63
CA LYS A 48 4.35 40.35 -5.08
C LYS A 48 3.97 39.09 -5.84
N PHE A 49 3.20 39.27 -6.91
CA PHE A 49 2.82 38.21 -7.85
C PHE A 49 3.45 38.48 -9.22
N ASP A 50 4.04 37.45 -9.82
CA ASP A 50 4.70 37.49 -11.14
C ASP A 50 4.07 36.53 -12.16
N ALA A 51 3.08 35.74 -11.75
CA ALA A 51 2.30 34.85 -12.59
C ALA A 51 0.81 34.90 -12.21
N TRP A 52 -0.04 34.77 -13.22
CA TRP A 52 -1.49 34.85 -13.07
C TRP A 52 -2.15 33.64 -13.72
N PHE A 53 -3.26 33.20 -13.13
CA PHE A 53 -4.19 32.30 -13.81
C PHE A 53 -5.04 33.14 -14.79
N PRO A 54 -5.29 32.68 -16.02
CA PRO A 54 -6.12 33.41 -16.97
C PRO A 54 -7.56 33.58 -16.46
N GLU A 55 -8.22 34.67 -16.84
CA GLU A 55 -9.65 34.83 -16.57
C GLU A 55 -10.46 33.77 -17.32
N LEU A 56 -11.50 33.24 -16.66
CA LEU A 56 -12.47 32.33 -17.27
C LEU A 56 -13.72 33.15 -17.61
N GLU A 57 -14.12 33.15 -18.88
CA GLU A 57 -15.29 33.91 -19.30
C GLU A 57 -16.58 33.19 -18.88
N ASP A 58 -17.51 33.89 -18.22
CA ASP A 58 -18.78 33.35 -17.70
C ASP A 58 -19.66 32.68 -18.79
N LYS A 59 -19.47 33.05 -20.06
CA LYS A 59 -20.19 32.45 -21.19
C LYS A 59 -19.67 31.07 -21.59
N GLU A 60 -18.45 30.72 -21.17
CA GLU A 60 -17.76 29.48 -21.51
C GLU A 60 -17.61 28.54 -20.31
N TRP A 61 -17.70 29.08 -19.09
CA TRP A 61 -17.45 28.35 -17.85
C TRP A 61 -18.58 28.57 -16.84
N ASP A 62 -19.16 27.48 -16.37
CA ASP A 62 -20.17 27.48 -15.32
C ASP A 62 -19.51 27.21 -13.95
N ARG A 63 -19.66 28.17 -13.04
CA ARG A 63 -19.12 28.10 -11.68
C ARG A 63 -19.99 27.16 -10.84
N GLN A 64 -19.40 26.07 -10.40
CA GLN A 64 -20.03 25.14 -9.46
C GLN A 64 -19.64 25.49 -8.03
N VAL A 65 -20.62 25.47 -7.14
CA VAL A 65 -20.38 25.57 -5.70
C VAL A 65 -19.86 24.21 -5.22
N TYR A 66 -18.73 24.22 -4.53
CA TYR A 66 -18.20 23.03 -3.88
C TYR A 66 -19.12 22.64 -2.71
N CYS A 67 -19.77 21.47 -2.77
CA CYS A 67 -20.58 20.98 -1.66
C CYS A 67 -19.72 20.20 -0.67
N LYS A 68 -19.75 20.61 0.59
CA LYS A 68 -19.51 19.69 1.71
C LYS A 68 -20.81 18.90 1.94
N SER A 69 -20.71 17.72 2.52
CA SER A 69 -21.82 16.79 2.79
C SER A 69 -23.08 17.44 3.39
N GLU A 70 -24.22 16.79 3.17
CA GLU A 70 -25.58 17.16 3.62
C GLU A 70 -25.66 17.54 5.11
N ASP A 71 -26.52 18.50 5.45
CA ASP A 71 -26.97 18.73 6.83
C ASP A 71 -27.92 17.62 7.29
N ASP A 72 -28.14 17.51 8.60
CA ASP A 72 -29.05 16.55 9.28
C ASP A 72 -30.50 16.51 8.74
N ASP A 73 -30.90 17.45 7.88
CA ASP A 73 -32.23 17.52 7.27
C ASP A 73 -32.28 17.05 5.80
N GLY A 74 -31.16 16.59 5.25
CA GLY A 74 -31.08 16.11 3.87
C GLY A 74 -31.19 17.20 2.81
N SER A 75 -31.05 18.47 3.19
CA SER A 75 -30.89 19.56 2.23
C SER A 75 -29.40 19.86 1.99
N PRO A 76 -28.91 19.90 0.73
CA PRO A 76 -27.53 20.27 0.46
C PRO A 76 -27.37 21.78 0.71
N GLU A 77 -26.79 22.15 1.86
CA GLU A 77 -26.37 23.52 2.08
C GLU A 77 -25.20 23.87 1.14
N LYS A 78 -25.50 24.68 0.13
CA LYS A 78 -24.50 25.31 -0.73
C LYS A 78 -23.76 26.39 0.06
N LYS A 79 -22.68 26.04 0.77
CA LYS A 79 -21.87 27.04 1.50
C LYS A 79 -20.51 27.26 0.83
N GLU A 80 -20.33 28.46 0.28
CA GLU A 80 -18.99 29.02 0.01
C GLU A 80 -18.37 29.49 1.33
N GLU A 81 -17.68 28.58 2.02
CA GLU A 81 -17.03 28.91 3.29
C GLU A 81 -15.55 29.23 3.08
N TRP A 82 -15.10 30.36 3.64
CA TRP A 82 -13.68 30.70 3.75
C TRP A 82 -13.06 29.94 4.92
N LEU A 83 -12.08 29.10 4.61
CA LEU A 83 -11.25 28.43 5.61
C LEU A 83 -10.08 29.33 5.99
N THR A 84 -9.68 29.33 7.26
CA THR A 84 -8.54 30.12 7.75
C THR A 84 -7.44 29.19 8.25
N ASP A 85 -6.24 29.31 7.68
CA ASP A 85 -5.06 28.63 8.21
C ASP A 85 -4.65 29.28 9.54
N LYS A 86 -4.66 28.48 10.62
CA LYS A 86 -4.45 28.98 11.99
C LYS A 86 -3.03 29.51 12.24
N LYS A 87 -2.05 29.18 11.40
CA LYS A 87 -0.64 29.57 11.60
C LYS A 87 -0.29 30.85 10.85
N SER A 88 -0.79 30.98 9.62
CA SER A 88 -0.50 32.11 8.73
C SER A 88 -1.61 33.17 8.72
N GLY A 89 -2.82 32.83 9.16
CA GLY A 89 -4.00 33.69 9.05
C GLY A 89 -4.54 33.79 7.62
N ILE A 90 -3.89 33.14 6.65
CA ILE A 90 -4.32 33.13 5.25
C ILE A 90 -5.70 32.48 5.16
N GLN A 91 -6.57 33.08 4.36
CA GLN A 91 -7.89 32.57 4.10
C GLN A 91 -7.97 31.98 2.70
N TYR A 92 -8.65 30.85 2.55
CA TYR A 92 -8.83 30.20 1.26
C TYR A 92 -10.18 29.52 1.12
N LYS A 93 -10.65 29.35 -0.11
CA LYS A 93 -11.82 28.53 -0.44
C LYS A 93 -11.61 27.77 -1.75
N PHE A 94 -12.33 26.67 -1.92
CA PHE A 94 -12.26 25.82 -3.11
C PHE A 94 -13.42 26.12 -4.05
N LEU A 95 -13.09 26.35 -5.32
CA LEU A 95 -14.02 26.60 -6.41
C LEU A 95 -13.82 25.53 -7.49
N ALA A 96 -14.90 25.20 -8.20
CA ALA A 96 -14.85 24.34 -9.37
C ALA A 96 -15.59 25.02 -10.53
N PHE A 97 -15.01 24.98 -11.73
CA PHE A 97 -15.63 25.47 -12.95
C PHE A 97 -15.75 24.32 -13.95
N HIS A 98 -16.90 24.24 -14.61
CA HIS A 98 -17.16 23.27 -15.67
C HIS A 98 -17.34 24.00 -16.98
N LYS A 99 -16.77 23.47 -18.07
CA LYS A 99 -16.94 24.06 -19.38
C LYS A 99 -18.40 23.91 -19.85
N ILE A 100 -19.02 25.01 -20.28
CA ILE A 100 -20.40 25.02 -20.78
C ILE A 100 -20.43 24.32 -22.14
N ASN A 101 -21.22 23.25 -22.23
CA ASN A 101 -21.39 22.52 -23.49
C ASN A 101 -22.54 23.15 -24.31
N PRO A 102 -22.31 23.59 -25.57
CA PRO A 102 -23.34 24.29 -26.36
C PRO A 102 -24.61 23.47 -26.65
N ALA A 103 -24.54 22.14 -26.51
CA ALA A 103 -25.63 21.22 -26.83
C ALA A 103 -26.72 21.10 -25.74
N THR A 104 -26.58 21.75 -24.58
CA THR A 104 -27.49 21.57 -23.43
C THR A 104 -28.13 22.86 -22.91
N LYS A 105 -28.39 23.85 -23.77
CA LYS A 105 -29.27 24.98 -23.41
C LYS A 105 -30.74 24.57 -23.52
N GLU A 106 -31.35 24.23 -22.39
CA GLU A 106 -32.80 24.42 -22.18
C GLU A 106 -33.01 25.66 -21.31
N ASP A 107 -33.95 26.49 -21.75
CA ASP A 107 -34.20 27.83 -21.24
C ASP A 107 -34.62 27.87 -19.77
N GLY A 108 -34.00 28.77 -19.00
CA GLY A 108 -34.68 29.54 -17.94
C GLY A 108 -35.04 28.85 -16.62
N ALA A 109 -34.52 27.66 -16.29
CA ALA A 109 -34.70 27.05 -14.96
C ALA A 109 -33.48 27.32 -14.04
N PRO A 110 -33.67 27.61 -12.73
CA PRO A 110 -32.56 27.71 -11.79
C PRO A 110 -31.78 26.38 -11.77
N PRO A 111 -30.46 26.39 -11.51
CA PRO A 111 -29.61 25.22 -11.66
C PRO A 111 -30.08 24.09 -10.73
N GLN A 112 -30.72 23.09 -11.32
CA GLN A 112 -31.06 21.83 -10.65
C GLN A 112 -29.83 20.91 -10.65
N CYS A 113 -29.58 20.28 -9.51
CA CYS A 113 -28.60 19.22 -9.37
C CYS A 113 -28.95 18.09 -10.34
N ARG A 114 -28.18 17.93 -11.42
CA ARG A 114 -28.31 16.79 -12.35
C ARG A 114 -27.39 15.66 -11.90
N SER A 115 -27.63 15.11 -10.71
CA SER A 115 -27.24 13.74 -10.41
C SER A 115 -28.49 12.88 -10.59
N LYS A 116 -28.50 12.02 -11.61
CA LYS A 116 -29.36 10.84 -11.52
C LYS A 116 -28.62 9.84 -10.63
N PRO A 117 -29.22 9.36 -9.53
CA PRO A 117 -28.64 8.28 -8.77
C PRO A 117 -28.59 7.04 -9.66
N MET A 118 -27.46 6.37 -9.66
CA MET A 118 -27.41 4.95 -10.00
C MET A 118 -28.22 4.25 -8.90
N GLU A 119 -29.28 3.53 -9.26
CA GLU A 119 -30.04 2.72 -8.31
C GLU A 119 -29.12 1.61 -7.76
N GLU A 120 -28.43 1.92 -6.66
CA GLU A 120 -27.86 0.91 -5.79
C GLU A 120 -28.97 0.43 -4.85
N GLU A 121 -29.28 -0.87 -4.91
CA GLU A 121 -30.03 -1.56 -3.88
C GLU A 121 -29.27 -1.42 -2.55
N LYS A 122 -29.59 -0.38 -1.79
CA LYS A 122 -29.06 -0.15 -0.44
C LYS A 122 -29.53 -1.29 0.48
N LYS A 123 -28.60 -2.15 0.88
CA LYS A 123 -28.62 -2.71 2.23
C LYS A 123 -27.90 -1.70 3.13
N GLU A 124 -28.68 -0.90 3.83
CA GLU A 124 -28.18 0.04 4.83
C GLU A 124 -27.61 -0.73 6.03
N GLU A 125 -26.29 -0.75 6.16
CA GLU A 125 -25.63 -0.85 7.46
C GLU A 125 -25.17 0.57 7.83
N MET A 126 -25.75 1.13 8.90
CA MET A 126 -25.43 2.46 9.40
C MET A 126 -23.94 2.54 9.77
N MET A 127 -23.20 3.44 9.14
CA MET A 127 -21.83 3.79 9.54
C MET A 127 -21.88 4.97 10.52
N GLU A 128 -21.19 4.85 11.65
CA GLU A 128 -21.10 5.88 12.69
C GLU A 128 -20.34 7.13 12.21
N GLU A 129 -20.81 8.31 12.62
CA GLU A 129 -20.17 9.61 12.37
C GLU A 129 -18.77 9.68 12.99
N GLY A 130 -17.79 10.17 12.22
CA GLY A 130 -16.40 10.35 12.66
C GLY A 130 -15.37 9.40 12.04
N ALA A 131 -15.76 8.56 11.08
CA ALA A 131 -14.83 7.67 10.37
C ALA A 131 -13.85 8.47 9.49
N HIS A 132 -12.65 8.74 10.02
CA HIS A 132 -11.49 9.06 9.19
C HIS A 132 -11.33 7.95 8.14
N VAL A 133 -11.61 8.25 6.87
CA VAL A 133 -11.31 7.34 5.77
C VAL A 133 -9.81 7.09 5.81
N ASN A 134 -9.42 5.84 6.03
CA ASN A 134 -8.02 5.44 5.99
C ASN A 134 -7.54 5.46 4.53
N VAL A 135 -7.06 6.64 4.12
CA VAL A 135 -6.57 6.92 2.77
C VAL A 135 -5.40 6.03 2.36
N GLU A 136 -4.62 5.54 3.32
CA GLU A 136 -3.50 4.65 3.02
C GLU A 136 -3.98 3.24 2.66
N GLU A 137 -5.03 2.73 3.32
CA GLU A 137 -5.66 1.44 2.95
C GLU A 137 -6.37 1.51 1.59
N MET A 138 -6.84 2.69 1.17
CA MET A 138 -7.45 2.88 -0.14
C MET A 138 -6.50 2.54 -1.29
N GLN A 139 -5.18 2.71 -1.14
CA GLN A 139 -4.20 2.29 -2.17
C GLN A 139 -4.31 0.80 -2.48
N TYR A 140 -4.47 -0.05 -1.46
CA TYR A 140 -4.66 -1.49 -1.65
C TYR A 140 -6.02 -1.81 -2.29
N LEU A 141 -7.09 -1.13 -1.84
CA LEU A 141 -8.45 -1.36 -2.32
C LEU A 141 -8.62 -0.91 -3.79
N GLU A 142 -8.10 0.26 -4.14
CA GLU A 142 -8.11 0.77 -5.51
C GLU A 142 -7.28 -0.11 -6.43
N MET A 143 -6.13 -0.62 -5.96
CA MET A 143 -5.35 -1.60 -6.72
C MET A 143 -6.15 -2.89 -6.98
N CYS A 144 -6.85 -3.41 -5.97
CA CYS A 144 -7.71 -4.59 -6.15
C CYS A 144 -8.83 -4.32 -7.16
N ARG A 145 -9.51 -3.17 -7.04
CA ARG A 145 -10.58 -2.76 -7.96
C ARG A 145 -10.06 -2.66 -9.40
N ASP A 146 -8.94 -1.97 -9.58
CA ASP A 146 -8.32 -1.76 -10.88
C ASP A 146 -7.83 -3.07 -11.54
N ILE A 147 -7.30 -4.01 -10.76
CA ILE A 147 -6.94 -5.35 -11.28
C ILE A 147 -8.19 -6.14 -11.67
N ILE A 148 -9.27 -6.06 -10.88
CA ILE A 148 -10.51 -6.79 -11.17
C ILE A 148 -11.21 -6.24 -12.41
N GLU A 149 -11.18 -4.92 -12.62
CA GLU A 149 -11.86 -4.25 -13.74
C GLU A 149 -11.01 -4.24 -15.02
N ASN A 150 -9.70 -4.00 -14.89
CA ASN A 150 -8.81 -3.70 -16.01
C ASN A 150 -7.59 -4.64 -16.09
N GLY A 151 -7.51 -5.66 -15.25
CA GLY A 151 -6.40 -6.60 -15.24
C GLY A 151 -6.39 -7.52 -16.46
N VAL A 152 -5.19 -7.88 -16.91
CA VAL A 152 -5.02 -8.86 -17.99
C VAL A 152 -5.22 -10.26 -17.42
N GLU A 153 -6.17 -11.00 -17.99
CA GLU A 153 -6.38 -12.41 -17.67
C GLU A 153 -5.20 -13.25 -18.17
N ARG A 154 -4.65 -14.07 -17.28
CA ARG A 154 -3.50 -14.94 -17.54
C ARG A 154 -3.73 -16.29 -16.88
N GLY A 155 -3.23 -17.35 -17.53
CA GLY A 155 -3.02 -18.63 -16.84
C GLY A 155 -1.89 -18.51 -15.82
N ASP A 156 -1.78 -19.49 -14.92
CA ASP A 156 -0.73 -19.54 -13.90
C ASP A 156 -0.34 -21.00 -13.57
N ARG A 157 0.73 -21.17 -12.79
CA ARG A 157 1.27 -22.51 -12.47
C ARG A 157 0.32 -23.41 -11.67
N THR A 158 -0.65 -22.82 -10.97
CA THR A 158 -1.64 -23.53 -10.12
C THR A 158 -2.86 -23.99 -10.93
N GLY A 159 -3.05 -23.46 -12.15
CA GLY A 159 -4.23 -23.73 -12.98
C GLY A 159 -5.50 -22.96 -12.58
N THR A 160 -5.41 -22.03 -11.63
CA THR A 160 -6.55 -21.21 -11.17
C THR A 160 -6.86 -20.06 -12.13
N GLY A 161 -5.84 -19.50 -12.76
CA GLY A 161 -5.89 -18.25 -13.52
C GLY A 161 -5.88 -17.01 -12.63
N THR A 162 -5.45 -15.90 -13.21
CA THR A 162 -5.31 -14.61 -12.52
C THR A 162 -5.71 -13.45 -13.41
N LEU A 163 -6.24 -12.38 -12.82
CA LEU A 163 -6.24 -11.04 -13.40
C LEU A 163 -4.99 -10.31 -12.88
N SER A 164 -4.22 -9.65 -13.75
CA SER A 164 -2.93 -9.10 -13.37
C SER A 164 -2.61 -7.74 -13.98
N LYS A 165 -1.81 -6.95 -13.25
CA LYS A 165 -1.10 -5.76 -13.74
C LYS A 165 0.38 -5.85 -13.38
N PHE A 166 1.23 -5.27 -14.22
CA PHE A 166 2.67 -5.32 -14.03
C PHE A 166 3.23 -3.95 -13.65
N GLY A 167 3.94 -3.89 -12.52
CA GLY A 167 4.57 -2.66 -12.03
C GLY A 167 3.58 -1.79 -11.28
N THR A 168 3.47 -1.99 -9.97
CA THR A 168 2.63 -1.18 -9.09
C THR A 168 3.39 -0.77 -7.83
N GLN A 169 2.87 0.22 -7.10
CA GLN A 169 3.48 0.67 -5.86
C GLN A 169 2.43 1.16 -4.85
N MET A 170 2.67 0.89 -3.57
CA MET A 170 1.92 1.45 -2.45
C MET A 170 2.89 2.04 -1.42
N ARG A 171 2.45 3.04 -0.65
CA ARG A 171 3.24 3.66 0.43
C ARG A 171 2.40 3.78 1.71
N PHE A 172 2.97 3.37 2.84
CA PHE A 172 2.32 3.40 4.14
C PHE A 172 3.19 4.16 5.15
N SER A 173 2.61 5.11 5.88
CA SER A 173 3.31 5.77 6.98
C SER A 173 3.34 4.86 8.20
N LEU A 174 4.51 4.69 8.79
CA LEU A 174 4.71 3.93 10.03
C LEU A 174 4.86 4.85 11.25
N ARG A 175 4.85 6.17 11.04
CA ARG A 175 5.02 7.17 12.08
C ARG A 175 3.98 7.04 13.18
N ASP A 176 4.34 7.49 14.38
CA ASP A 176 3.50 7.42 15.58
C ASP A 176 2.99 6.01 15.87
N GLY A 177 3.84 5.01 15.64
CA GLY A 177 3.54 3.60 15.86
C GLY A 177 2.48 3.03 14.92
N THR A 178 2.19 3.66 13.78
CA THR A 178 1.17 3.16 12.86
C THR A 178 1.59 1.80 12.27
N LEU A 179 0.68 0.84 12.31
CA LEU A 179 0.86 -0.47 11.69
C LEU A 179 -0.17 -0.64 10.57
N PRO A 180 0.24 -0.66 9.28
CA PRO A 180 -0.66 -0.86 8.15
C PRO A 180 -1.19 -2.31 8.10
N LEU A 181 -2.12 -2.61 9.00
CA LEU A 181 -2.82 -3.87 9.12
C LEU A 181 -4.25 -3.66 8.62
N LEU A 182 -4.57 -4.24 7.46
CA LEU A 182 -5.85 -4.01 6.79
C LEU A 182 -7.04 -4.15 7.73
N THR A 183 -8.01 -3.25 7.56
CA THR A 183 -9.20 -3.14 8.39
C THR A 183 -10.47 -3.55 7.66
N THR A 184 -10.50 -3.48 6.33
CA THR A 184 -11.59 -4.00 5.48
C THR A 184 -11.73 -5.52 5.55
N LYS A 185 -10.70 -6.22 6.01
CA LYS A 185 -10.72 -7.66 6.32
C LYS A 185 -9.80 -7.92 7.51
N ARG A 186 -10.21 -8.81 8.42
CA ARG A 186 -9.33 -9.27 9.50
C ARG A 186 -8.13 -10.03 8.94
N THR A 187 -6.95 -9.49 9.16
CA THR A 187 -5.65 -10.12 8.86
C THR A 187 -5.19 -10.95 10.05
N PHE A 188 -4.57 -12.11 9.78
CA PHE A 188 -4.08 -13.01 10.82
C PHE A 188 -2.74 -12.51 11.42
N TRP A 189 -2.84 -11.50 12.28
CA TRP A 189 -1.68 -10.82 12.89
C TRP A 189 -0.66 -11.78 13.53
N ARG A 190 -1.12 -12.77 14.29
CA ARG A 190 -0.22 -13.73 14.94
C ARG A 190 0.62 -14.49 13.92
N GLY A 191 0.03 -14.89 12.79
CA GLY A 191 0.77 -15.51 11.69
C GLY A 191 1.83 -14.58 11.09
N VAL A 192 1.49 -13.31 10.86
CA VAL A 192 2.43 -12.30 10.34
C VAL A 192 3.65 -12.14 11.25
N ALA A 193 3.43 -11.97 12.56
CA ALA A 193 4.50 -11.73 13.51
C ALA A 193 5.39 -12.96 13.72
N GLU A 194 4.80 -14.15 13.89
CA GLU A 194 5.55 -15.39 14.10
C GLU A 194 6.33 -15.82 12.85
N GLU A 195 5.78 -15.62 11.65
CA GLU A 195 6.50 -15.86 10.40
C GLU A 195 7.70 -14.91 10.25
N LEU A 196 7.52 -13.62 10.56
CA LEU A 196 8.63 -12.67 10.50
C LEU A 196 9.75 -13.04 11.48
N LEU A 197 9.40 -13.41 12.72
CA LEU A 197 10.39 -13.85 13.70
C LEU A 197 11.12 -15.11 13.22
N TRP A 198 10.40 -16.06 12.61
CA TRP A 198 10.99 -17.25 11.98
C TRP A 198 11.96 -16.90 10.84
N PHE A 199 11.66 -15.88 10.01
CA PHE A 199 12.62 -15.37 9.03
C PHE A 199 13.83 -14.70 9.70
N VAL A 200 13.61 -13.87 10.72
CA VAL A 200 14.68 -13.20 11.46
C VAL A 200 15.64 -14.24 12.05
N GLU A 201 15.14 -15.30 12.67
CA GLU A 201 15.93 -16.41 13.23
C GLU A 201 16.76 -17.19 12.18
N GLY A 202 16.54 -16.97 10.89
CA GLY A 202 17.19 -17.74 9.83
C GLY A 202 16.58 -19.14 9.63
N ASN A 203 15.43 -19.40 10.25
CA ASN A 203 14.81 -20.72 10.28
C ASN A 203 14.19 -21.07 8.90
N THR A 204 14.23 -22.36 8.57
CA THR A 204 13.70 -22.94 7.31
C THR A 204 12.83 -24.17 7.54
N ASN A 205 12.64 -24.57 8.80
CA ASN A 205 11.78 -25.67 9.22
C ASN A 205 10.33 -25.17 9.41
N GLY A 206 9.46 -25.50 8.47
CA GLY A 206 8.03 -25.17 8.54
C GLY A 206 7.30 -25.82 9.72
N ASN A 207 7.84 -26.91 10.28
CA ASN A 207 7.23 -27.58 11.43
C ASN A 207 7.25 -26.71 12.70
N ASP A 208 8.20 -25.78 12.82
CA ASP A 208 8.29 -24.89 13.98
C ASP A 208 7.13 -23.87 13.99
N LEU A 209 6.72 -23.40 12.81
CA LEU A 209 5.51 -22.59 12.65
C LEU A 209 4.25 -23.41 12.92
N ALA A 210 4.16 -24.62 12.37
CA ALA A 210 3.03 -25.51 12.59
C ALA A 210 2.85 -25.87 14.08
N ALA A 211 3.95 -26.08 14.83
CA ALA A 211 3.94 -26.33 16.26
C ALA A 211 3.37 -25.14 17.08
N LYS A 212 3.48 -23.91 16.56
CA LYS A 212 2.86 -22.70 17.14
C LYS A 212 1.40 -22.50 16.70
N GLY A 213 0.86 -23.39 15.87
CA GLY A 213 -0.47 -23.31 15.27
C GLY A 213 -0.55 -22.40 14.04
N ILE A 214 0.58 -22.16 13.37
CA ILE A 214 0.68 -21.30 12.19
C ILE A 214 0.92 -22.20 10.95
N HIS A 215 -0.13 -22.37 10.14
CA HIS A 215 -0.17 -23.37 9.07
C HIS A 215 0.00 -22.80 7.64
N ILE A 216 0.58 -21.60 7.52
CA ILE A 216 0.68 -20.89 6.22
C ILE A 216 1.69 -21.54 5.26
N TRP A 217 2.65 -22.32 5.77
CA TRP A 217 3.67 -23.01 4.99
C TRP A 217 3.40 -24.52 4.78
N ASP A 218 2.37 -25.09 5.43
CA ASP A 218 2.07 -26.52 5.40
C ASP A 218 1.90 -27.05 3.97
N GLY A 219 1.22 -26.30 3.11
CA GLY A 219 1.00 -26.68 1.71
C GLY A 219 2.32 -26.81 0.95
N ASN A 220 3.22 -25.84 1.09
CA ASN A 220 4.52 -25.82 0.41
C ASN A 220 5.55 -26.79 1.03
N GLY A 221 5.40 -27.13 2.30
CA GLY A 221 6.24 -28.11 3.01
C GLY A 221 5.72 -29.55 2.94
N SER A 222 4.57 -29.80 2.31
CA SER A 222 3.98 -31.13 2.19
C SER A 222 4.81 -32.07 1.34
N ARG A 223 4.71 -33.39 1.59
CA ARG A 223 5.39 -34.42 0.81
C ARG A 223 5.03 -34.31 -0.67
N GLU A 224 3.75 -34.16 -0.96
CA GLU A 224 3.21 -34.07 -2.31
C GLU A 224 3.80 -32.87 -3.08
N PHE A 225 3.87 -31.70 -2.44
CA PHE A 225 4.41 -30.49 -3.07
C PHE A 225 5.93 -30.58 -3.28
N LEU A 226 6.67 -31.07 -2.28
CA LEU A 226 8.11 -31.25 -2.39
C LEU A 226 8.46 -32.26 -3.50
N ASP A 227 7.71 -33.35 -3.65
CA ASP A 227 7.89 -34.31 -4.75
C ASP A 227 7.63 -33.68 -6.12
N GLN A 228 6.55 -32.90 -6.26
CA GLN A 228 6.27 -32.16 -7.48
C GLN A 228 7.36 -31.15 -7.85
N ARG A 229 8.05 -30.59 -6.85
CA ARG A 229 9.20 -29.70 -7.04
C ARG A 229 10.51 -30.43 -7.35
N GLY A 230 10.53 -31.76 -7.30
CA GLY A 230 11.76 -32.56 -7.46
C GLY A 230 12.64 -32.58 -6.21
N LEU A 231 12.08 -32.22 -5.05
CA LEU A 231 12.73 -32.17 -3.74
C LEU A 231 12.36 -33.40 -2.90
N SER A 232 12.29 -34.58 -3.53
CA SER A 232 11.90 -35.84 -2.88
C SER A 232 12.85 -36.31 -1.77
N HIS A 233 14.07 -35.79 -1.77
CA HIS A 233 15.11 -36.06 -0.78
C HIS A 233 14.98 -35.22 0.50
N ARG A 234 14.14 -34.17 0.51
CA ARG A 234 13.91 -33.32 1.68
C ARG A 234 12.87 -33.93 2.61
N ASP A 235 13.03 -33.68 3.91
CA ASP A 235 12.02 -34.02 4.92
C ASP A 235 10.77 -33.14 4.80
N VAL A 236 9.64 -33.63 5.30
CA VAL A 236 8.40 -32.84 5.36
C VAL A 236 8.62 -31.62 6.26
N GLY A 237 8.30 -30.44 5.73
CA GLY A 237 8.55 -29.17 6.39
C GLY A 237 9.94 -28.56 6.15
N ASP A 238 10.88 -29.26 5.51
CA ASP A 238 12.13 -28.65 5.04
C ASP A 238 11.84 -27.84 3.76
N LEU A 239 11.79 -26.51 3.91
CA LEU A 239 11.48 -25.59 2.82
C LEU A 239 12.70 -25.27 1.94
N GLY A 240 13.89 -25.73 2.32
CA GLY A 240 15.15 -25.39 1.70
C GLY A 240 15.65 -23.99 2.07
N PRO A 241 16.63 -23.44 1.32
CA PRO A 241 17.27 -22.16 1.61
C PRO A 241 16.39 -20.95 1.26
N VAL A 242 15.20 -20.85 1.86
CA VAL A 242 14.22 -19.77 1.66
C VAL A 242 14.60 -18.48 2.41
N TYR A 243 13.64 -17.60 2.71
CA TYR A 243 13.87 -16.22 3.16
C TYR A 243 14.85 -16.10 4.34
N GLY A 244 14.59 -16.74 5.47
CA GLY A 244 15.43 -16.60 6.67
C GLY A 244 16.87 -17.03 6.41
N PHE A 245 17.06 -18.18 5.76
CA PHE A 245 18.38 -18.64 5.38
C PHE A 245 19.12 -17.62 4.50
N GLN A 246 18.46 -17.04 3.50
CA GLN A 246 19.10 -16.02 2.68
C GLN A 246 19.37 -14.73 3.48
N TRP A 247 18.56 -14.39 4.48
CA TRP A 247 18.80 -13.20 5.31
C TRP A 247 20.00 -13.35 6.24
N ARG A 248 20.22 -14.55 6.79
CA ARG A 248 21.25 -14.80 7.82
C ARG A 248 22.50 -15.54 7.31
N HIS A 249 22.37 -16.26 6.20
CA HIS A 249 23.37 -17.21 5.68
C HIS A 249 23.54 -17.14 4.15
N PHE A 250 23.39 -15.95 3.56
CA PHE A 250 23.43 -15.81 2.10
C PHE A 250 24.73 -16.39 1.50
N GLY A 251 24.60 -17.28 0.52
CA GLY A 251 25.74 -17.92 -0.15
C GLY A 251 26.38 -19.07 0.63
N ALA A 252 25.88 -19.43 1.82
CA ALA A 252 26.23 -20.70 2.45
C ALA A 252 25.64 -21.87 1.66
N LYS A 253 26.30 -23.02 1.68
CA LYS A 253 25.77 -24.24 1.06
C LYS A 253 24.70 -24.84 1.98
N TYR A 254 23.45 -24.86 1.52
CA TYR A 254 22.38 -25.54 2.25
C TYR A 254 22.59 -27.06 2.27
N VAL A 255 22.28 -27.66 3.41
CA VAL A 255 22.31 -29.12 3.64
C VAL A 255 20.87 -29.58 3.93
N ASP A 256 20.35 -29.21 5.10
CA ASP A 256 19.00 -29.51 5.56
C ASP A 256 18.55 -28.46 6.61
N MET A 257 17.30 -28.56 7.06
CA MET A 257 16.74 -27.68 8.10
C MET A 257 17.27 -27.94 9.53
N HIS A 258 18.12 -28.95 9.74
CA HIS A 258 18.64 -29.35 11.05
C HIS A 258 20.09 -28.92 11.27
N THR A 259 20.79 -28.58 10.20
CA THR A 259 22.19 -28.17 10.21
C THR A 259 22.37 -26.80 10.88
N ASP A 260 23.39 -26.67 11.72
CA ASP A 260 23.79 -25.39 12.29
C ASP A 260 24.59 -24.58 11.26
N TYR A 261 23.99 -23.48 10.81
CA TYR A 261 24.59 -22.55 9.85
C TYR A 261 25.30 -21.35 10.50
N THR A 262 25.46 -21.35 11.83
CA THR A 262 26.12 -20.25 12.55
C THR A 262 27.50 -19.94 11.97
N GLY A 263 27.71 -18.67 11.59
CA GLY A 263 28.96 -18.20 11.00
C GLY A 263 29.20 -18.62 9.54
N GLN A 264 28.21 -19.26 8.90
CA GLN A 264 28.26 -19.61 7.48
C GLN A 264 27.51 -18.58 6.63
N GLY A 265 28.06 -18.28 5.44
CA GLY A 265 27.48 -17.31 4.51
C GLY A 265 27.63 -15.86 4.97
N VAL A 266 26.75 -14.99 4.46
CA VAL A 266 26.69 -13.57 4.82
C VAL A 266 25.39 -13.29 5.58
N ASP A 267 25.53 -12.75 6.80
CA ASP A 267 24.40 -12.26 7.61
C ASP A 267 24.01 -10.84 7.16
N GLN A 268 23.13 -10.77 6.16
CA GLN A 268 22.69 -9.51 5.56
C GLN A 268 21.85 -8.67 6.54
N LEU A 269 21.08 -9.31 7.42
CA LEU A 269 20.27 -8.61 8.43
C LEU A 269 21.18 -7.90 9.43
N ALA A 270 22.19 -8.60 9.96
CA ALA A 270 23.19 -8.01 10.85
C ALA A 270 23.96 -6.88 10.16
N GLU A 271 24.40 -7.06 8.90
CA GLU A 271 25.09 -6.03 8.13
C GLU A 271 24.21 -4.78 7.91
N CYS A 272 22.91 -4.96 7.62
CA CYS A 272 21.98 -3.84 7.49
C CYS A 272 21.84 -3.07 8.81
N ILE A 273 21.65 -3.77 9.93
CA ILE A 273 21.54 -3.15 11.26
C ILE A 273 22.83 -2.40 11.63
N ASP A 274 24.00 -2.98 11.35
CA ASP A 274 25.29 -2.33 11.56
C ASP A 274 25.43 -1.05 10.74
N LYS A 275 25.13 -1.09 9.44
CA LYS A 275 25.13 0.10 8.58
C LYS A 275 24.17 1.16 9.07
N ILE A 276 22.95 0.81 9.48
CA ILE A 276 21.98 1.78 10.01
C ILE A 276 22.53 2.48 11.26
N LYS A 277 23.26 1.77 12.14
CA LYS A 277 23.85 2.34 13.36
C LYS A 277 25.10 3.18 13.06
N ASN A 278 25.98 2.69 12.21
CA ASN A 278 27.36 3.16 12.08
C ASN A 278 27.64 3.93 10.79
N ASN A 279 26.83 3.76 9.75
CA ASN A 279 26.91 4.47 8.48
C ASN A 279 25.51 4.76 7.90
N PRO A 280 24.64 5.51 8.61
CA PRO A 280 23.21 5.63 8.27
C PRO A 280 22.93 6.26 6.90
N GLU A 281 23.87 7.04 6.36
CA GLU A 281 23.72 7.67 5.03
C GLU A 281 24.20 6.74 3.88
N ASP A 282 24.61 5.51 4.20
CA ASP A 282 24.93 4.50 3.19
C ASP A 282 23.72 4.25 2.29
N ARG A 283 23.97 4.20 0.98
CA ARG A 283 22.93 4.00 -0.04
C ARG A 283 22.79 2.52 -0.43
N ARG A 284 23.41 1.61 0.32
CA ARG A 284 23.53 0.17 0.05
C ARG A 284 23.12 -0.66 1.29
N ILE A 285 22.18 -0.15 2.07
CA ILE A 285 21.55 -0.88 3.17
C ILE A 285 20.46 -1.76 2.55
N ILE A 286 20.87 -2.90 2.00
CA ILE A 286 20.04 -3.79 1.17
C ILE A 286 20.13 -5.21 1.72
N MET A 287 18.99 -5.89 1.73
CA MET A 287 18.88 -7.32 2.04
C MET A 287 18.14 -8.02 0.91
N SER A 288 18.69 -9.12 0.39
CA SER A 288 18.13 -9.89 -0.73
C SER A 288 17.88 -11.35 -0.36
N ALA A 289 16.69 -11.86 -0.66
CA ALA A 289 16.39 -13.28 -0.65
C ALA A 289 16.61 -13.93 -2.03
N TRP A 290 16.84 -13.15 -3.09
CA TRP A 290 16.97 -13.69 -4.45
C TRP A 290 18.39 -14.17 -4.73
N ASN A 291 18.65 -15.46 -4.49
CA ASN A 291 19.91 -16.13 -4.83
C ASN A 291 19.71 -17.10 -6.00
N PRO A 292 20.13 -16.76 -7.24
CA PRO A 292 19.98 -17.61 -8.42
C PRO A 292 20.57 -19.02 -8.26
N SER A 293 21.63 -19.18 -7.48
CA SER A 293 22.28 -20.48 -7.25
C SER A 293 21.40 -21.45 -6.48
N ASP A 294 20.53 -20.93 -5.61
CA ASP A 294 19.76 -21.72 -4.64
C ASP A 294 18.28 -21.88 -5.07
N LEU A 295 17.82 -21.20 -6.13
CA LEU A 295 16.39 -21.19 -6.51
C LEU A 295 15.79 -22.58 -6.75
N ASN A 296 16.60 -23.52 -7.25
CA ASN A 296 16.16 -24.88 -7.51
C ASN A 296 16.07 -25.74 -6.23
N GLU A 297 16.66 -25.27 -5.14
CA GLU A 297 16.66 -25.95 -3.84
C GLU A 297 15.51 -25.51 -2.93
N MET A 298 14.88 -24.37 -3.25
CA MET A 298 13.78 -23.78 -2.48
C MET A 298 12.44 -24.44 -2.85
N ALA A 299 11.63 -24.76 -1.83
CA ALA A 299 10.26 -25.22 -2.01
C ALA A 299 9.45 -24.20 -2.83
N LEU A 300 9.53 -22.92 -2.44
CA LEU A 300 8.95 -21.80 -3.17
C LEU A 300 9.98 -20.65 -3.31
N PRO A 301 10.31 -20.23 -4.54
CA PRO A 301 11.18 -19.08 -4.77
C PRO A 301 10.63 -17.80 -4.11
N PRO A 302 11.48 -16.93 -3.52
CA PRO A 302 11.05 -15.74 -2.78
C PRO A 302 10.12 -14.83 -3.56
N CYS A 303 8.97 -14.48 -2.96
CA CYS A 303 8.04 -13.51 -3.53
C CYS A 303 8.53 -12.07 -3.30
N HIS A 304 8.75 -11.70 -2.03
CA HIS A 304 9.43 -10.47 -1.63
C HIS A 304 10.95 -10.68 -1.74
N MET A 305 11.51 -10.25 -2.87
CA MET A 305 12.84 -10.63 -3.32
C MET A 305 13.95 -9.88 -2.58
N PHE A 306 13.77 -8.58 -2.38
CA PHE A 306 14.76 -7.75 -1.69
C PHE A 306 14.08 -6.53 -1.07
N CYS A 307 14.73 -5.93 -0.09
CA CYS A 307 14.37 -4.64 0.46
C CYS A 307 15.59 -3.75 0.64
N GLN A 308 15.36 -2.45 0.59
CA GLN A 308 16.34 -1.41 0.87
C GLN A 308 15.84 -0.55 2.02
N PHE A 309 16.72 -0.27 2.97
CA PHE A 309 16.47 0.66 4.05
C PHE A 309 17.03 2.05 3.74
N TYR A 310 16.41 3.08 4.31
CA TYR A 310 16.82 4.47 4.17
C TYR A 310 16.69 5.17 5.52
N VAL A 311 17.75 5.87 5.93
CA VAL A 311 17.75 6.66 7.18
C VAL A 311 17.67 8.15 6.83
N ASP A 312 16.61 8.81 7.28
CA ASP A 312 16.58 10.28 7.37
C ASP A 312 17.30 10.69 8.64
N THR A 313 18.58 11.06 8.52
CA THR A 313 19.43 11.45 9.66
C THR A 313 18.94 12.70 10.38
N LYS A 314 18.17 13.56 9.71
CA LYS A 314 17.61 14.79 10.30
C LYS A 314 16.36 14.50 11.12
N LYS A 315 15.45 13.69 10.59
CA LYS A 315 14.23 13.28 11.30
C LYS A 315 14.45 12.12 12.28
N ARG A 316 15.61 11.45 12.16
CA ARG A 316 15.93 10.17 12.81
C ARG A 316 14.86 9.11 12.52
N GLU A 317 14.52 8.97 11.24
CA GLU A 317 13.51 8.01 10.77
C GLU A 317 14.15 6.93 9.90
N LEU A 318 13.67 5.69 10.05
CA LEU A 318 14.02 4.54 9.21
C LEU A 318 12.83 4.19 8.31
N SER A 319 13.06 4.23 7.00
CA SER A 319 12.11 3.78 5.99
C SER A 319 12.59 2.49 5.32
N CYS A 320 11.65 1.73 4.77
CA CYS A 320 11.93 0.50 4.03
C CYS A 320 11.19 0.52 2.68
N GLN A 321 11.90 0.21 1.60
CA GLN A 321 11.30 -0.10 0.31
C GLN A 321 11.52 -1.58 -0.01
N MET A 322 10.45 -2.33 -0.28
CA MET A 322 10.52 -3.74 -0.65
C MET A 322 10.06 -3.95 -2.10
N TYR A 323 10.77 -4.80 -2.83
CA TYR A 323 10.36 -5.26 -4.16
C TYR A 323 9.82 -6.70 -4.11
N GLN A 324 8.58 -6.88 -4.55
CA GLN A 324 7.91 -8.17 -4.63
C GLN A 324 7.64 -8.55 -6.09
N ARG A 325 8.26 -9.62 -6.60
CA ARG A 325 8.08 -10.03 -8.01
C ARG A 325 6.67 -10.49 -8.35
N SER A 326 5.96 -11.04 -7.37
CA SER A 326 4.68 -11.73 -7.54
C SER A 326 3.86 -11.58 -6.27
N ALA A 327 2.67 -11.03 -6.41
CA ALA A 327 1.86 -10.55 -5.30
C ALA A 327 0.39 -10.94 -5.47
N ASP A 328 0.00 -11.96 -4.71
CA ASP A 328 -1.40 -12.32 -4.50
C ASP A 328 -2.06 -11.23 -3.64
N MET A 329 -2.90 -10.41 -4.28
CA MET A 329 -3.61 -9.32 -3.62
C MET A 329 -4.63 -9.83 -2.59
N GLY A 330 -5.18 -11.04 -2.76
CA GLY A 330 -6.18 -11.60 -1.86
C GLY A 330 -5.59 -12.06 -0.53
N LEU A 331 -4.49 -12.79 -0.57
CA LEU A 331 -3.90 -13.42 0.63
C LEU A 331 -2.51 -12.87 0.99
N GLY A 332 -1.58 -12.87 0.05
CA GLY A 332 -0.16 -12.58 0.32
C GLY A 332 0.10 -11.12 0.67
N VAL A 333 -0.38 -10.18 -0.14
CA VAL A 333 -0.10 -8.74 0.02
C VAL A 333 -0.51 -8.19 1.39
N PRO A 334 -1.71 -8.49 1.94
CA PRO A 334 -2.06 -8.08 3.31
C PRO A 334 -1.04 -8.55 4.37
N PHE A 335 -0.51 -9.77 4.23
CA PHE A 335 0.55 -10.30 5.10
C PHE A 335 1.87 -9.55 4.88
N ASN A 336 2.27 -9.34 3.62
CA ASN A 336 3.54 -8.73 3.29
C ASN A 336 3.64 -7.26 3.73
N ILE A 337 2.53 -6.50 3.62
CA ILE A 337 2.46 -5.12 4.12
C ILE A 337 2.72 -5.08 5.63
N ALA A 338 1.98 -5.88 6.39
CA ALA A 338 2.11 -5.91 7.85
C ALA A 338 3.48 -6.46 8.29
N SER A 339 4.01 -7.46 7.60
CA SER A 339 5.31 -8.09 7.90
C SER A 339 6.48 -7.12 7.73
N TYR A 340 6.59 -6.45 6.58
CA TYR A 340 7.68 -5.49 6.36
C TYR A 340 7.51 -4.19 7.15
N ALA A 341 6.27 -3.79 7.46
CA ALA A 341 6.04 -2.72 8.42
C ALA A 341 6.57 -3.10 9.81
N LEU A 342 6.25 -4.31 10.30
CA LEU A 342 6.76 -4.82 11.58
C LEU A 342 8.29 -4.92 11.57
N LEU A 343 8.91 -5.45 10.51
CA LEU A 343 10.37 -5.52 10.39
C LEU A 343 11.00 -4.12 10.48
N THR A 344 10.40 -3.13 9.82
CA THR A 344 10.89 -1.75 9.86
C THR A 344 10.77 -1.17 11.27
N HIS A 345 9.66 -1.43 11.97
CA HIS A 345 9.49 -1.04 13.38
C HIS A 345 10.54 -1.71 14.29
N MET A 346 10.79 -3.01 14.12
CA MET A 346 11.77 -3.77 14.91
C MET A 346 13.20 -3.23 14.69
N ILE A 347 13.60 -3.00 13.43
CA ILE A 347 14.93 -2.46 13.12
C ILE A 347 15.06 -1.02 13.62
N ALA A 348 14.05 -0.18 13.43
CA ALA A 348 14.04 1.19 13.96
C ALA A 348 14.24 1.18 15.49
N HIS A 349 13.53 0.30 16.19
CA HIS A 349 13.63 0.13 17.64
C HIS A 349 15.06 -0.25 18.08
N VAL A 350 15.65 -1.31 17.54
CA VAL A 350 17.00 -1.78 17.96
C VAL A 350 18.14 -0.87 17.49
N THR A 351 17.85 0.08 16.59
CA THR A 351 18.78 1.13 16.13
C THR A 351 18.49 2.50 16.73
N ASN A 352 17.51 2.62 17.63
CA ASN A 352 17.11 3.88 18.27
C ASN A 352 16.73 4.98 17.26
N LEU A 353 15.98 4.58 16.24
CA LEU A 353 15.34 5.43 15.25
C LEU A 353 13.82 5.34 15.38
N LYS A 354 13.13 6.30 14.79
CA LYS A 354 11.68 6.25 14.62
C LYS A 354 11.34 5.52 13.31
N PRO A 355 10.21 4.81 13.24
CA PRO A 355 9.72 4.26 11.98
C PRO A 355 9.24 5.40 11.04
N GLY A 356 9.63 5.31 9.77
CA GLY A 356 9.34 6.28 8.70
C GLY A 356 8.24 5.78 7.77
N ASP A 357 8.58 5.51 6.50
CA ASP A 357 7.64 4.97 5.50
C ASP A 357 7.98 3.50 5.16
N PHE A 358 6.95 2.70 4.90
CA PHE A 358 7.08 1.46 4.14
C PHE A 358 6.59 1.68 2.70
N VAL A 359 7.42 1.37 1.71
CA VAL A 359 7.10 1.45 0.29
C VAL A 359 7.11 0.04 -0.30
N HIS A 360 5.98 -0.39 -0.84
CA HIS A 360 5.79 -1.72 -1.42
C HIS A 360 5.75 -1.60 -2.94
N THR A 361 6.86 -1.96 -3.60
CA THR A 361 6.96 -2.01 -5.07
C THR A 361 6.71 -3.43 -5.55
N ILE A 362 5.85 -3.60 -6.55
CA ILE A 362 5.37 -4.90 -6.96
C ILE A 362 5.54 -5.09 -8.47
N GLY A 363 6.05 -6.25 -8.88
CA GLY A 363 6.10 -6.70 -10.27
C GLY A 363 4.73 -7.19 -10.72
N ASP A 364 4.55 -8.52 -10.79
CA ASP A 364 3.28 -9.15 -11.15
C ASP A 364 2.27 -9.04 -9.99
N THR A 365 1.40 -8.04 -10.07
CA THR A 365 0.36 -7.75 -9.07
C THR A 365 -0.94 -8.36 -9.56
N HIS A 366 -1.48 -9.33 -8.82
CA HIS A 366 -2.58 -10.13 -9.35
C HIS A 366 -3.64 -10.52 -8.33
N VAL A 367 -4.83 -10.79 -8.86
CA VAL A 367 -5.97 -11.37 -8.17
C VAL A 367 -6.25 -12.73 -8.81
N TYR A 368 -6.25 -13.80 -8.01
CA TYR A 368 -6.70 -15.10 -8.48
C TYR A 368 -8.18 -15.06 -8.84
N LEU A 369 -8.57 -15.76 -9.91
CA LEU A 369 -9.97 -15.76 -10.37
C LEU A 369 -10.94 -16.26 -9.28
N ASN A 370 -10.51 -17.21 -8.45
CA ASN A 370 -11.30 -17.72 -7.32
C ASN A 370 -11.35 -16.76 -6.10
N HIS A 371 -10.68 -15.62 -6.13
CA HIS A 371 -10.73 -14.57 -5.08
C HIS A 371 -11.55 -13.35 -5.49
N VAL A 372 -11.97 -13.24 -6.75
CA VAL A 372 -12.65 -12.04 -7.28
C VAL A 372 -13.89 -11.69 -6.47
N ASP A 373 -14.78 -12.66 -6.20
CA ASP A 373 -16.02 -12.41 -5.44
C ASP A 373 -15.74 -12.00 -4.00
N ALA A 374 -14.75 -12.64 -3.37
CA ALA A 374 -14.33 -12.33 -2.00
C ALA A 374 -13.71 -10.92 -1.90
N LEU A 375 -12.95 -10.50 -2.92
CA LEU A 375 -12.40 -9.14 -2.99
C LEU A 375 -13.48 -8.11 -3.33
N LYS A 376 -14.46 -8.42 -4.18
CA LYS A 376 -15.64 -7.56 -4.39
C LYS A 376 -16.41 -7.33 -3.09
N GLU A 377 -16.58 -8.36 -2.25
CA GLU A 377 -17.13 -8.19 -0.90
C GLU A 377 -16.23 -7.30 -0.02
N GLN A 378 -14.91 -7.45 -0.10
CA GLN A 378 -13.98 -6.58 0.65
C GLN A 378 -14.10 -5.11 0.21
N LEU A 379 -14.30 -4.86 -1.08
CA LEU A 379 -14.39 -3.52 -1.68
C LEU A 379 -15.65 -2.73 -1.28
N THR A 380 -16.69 -3.40 -0.77
CA THR A 380 -17.89 -2.71 -0.24
C THR A 380 -17.71 -2.19 1.18
N ARG A 381 -16.65 -2.61 1.88
CA ARG A 381 -16.40 -2.25 3.27
C ARG A 381 -15.57 -0.98 3.35
N ALA A 382 -16.08 0.05 4.03
CA ALA A 382 -15.27 1.24 4.24
C ALA A 382 -14.10 0.93 5.19
N PRO A 383 -12.88 1.38 4.85
CA PRO A 383 -11.71 1.16 5.69
C PRO A 383 -11.80 1.98 6.97
N ARG A 384 -11.30 1.42 8.07
CA ARG A 384 -11.19 2.04 9.40
C ARG A 384 -9.74 2.45 9.65
N ALA A 385 -9.52 3.25 10.69
CA ALA A 385 -8.18 3.66 11.08
C ALA A 385 -7.26 2.43 11.33
N PHE A 386 -6.03 2.50 10.82
CA PHE A 386 -5.02 1.50 11.13
C PHE A 386 -4.73 1.44 12.64
N PRO A 387 -4.42 0.24 13.17
CA PRO A 387 -4.02 0.10 14.56
C PRO A 387 -2.63 0.71 14.82
N LYS A 388 -2.30 0.80 16.10
CA LYS A 388 -0.95 1.16 16.57
C LYS A 388 -0.20 -0.07 17.06
N LEU A 389 1.08 -0.16 16.74
CA LEU A 389 2.00 -1.14 17.29
C LEU A 389 2.76 -0.54 18.46
N LYS A 390 2.76 -1.25 19.58
CA LYS A 390 3.63 -0.98 20.73
C LYS A 390 4.57 -2.16 20.90
N ILE A 391 5.87 -1.85 20.93
CA ILE A 391 6.95 -2.82 21.09
C ILE A 391 7.46 -2.78 22.53
N ASN A 392 7.81 -3.94 23.09
CA ASN A 392 8.46 -4.03 24.39
C ASN A 392 9.78 -3.21 24.41
N PRO A 393 9.87 -2.15 25.24
CA PRO A 393 11.03 -1.26 25.26
C PRO A 393 12.33 -1.93 25.71
N ASP A 394 12.24 -3.07 26.40
CA ASP A 394 13.39 -3.75 27.00
C ASP A 394 14.22 -4.56 25.99
N LYS A 395 13.65 -4.92 24.84
CA LYS A 395 14.34 -5.68 23.79
C LYS A 395 15.35 -4.80 23.06
N LYS A 396 16.60 -5.25 22.95
CA LYS A 396 17.72 -4.45 22.40
C LYS A 396 18.38 -5.07 21.17
N GLY A 397 18.31 -6.39 21.04
CA GLY A 397 18.72 -7.15 19.85
C GLY A 397 17.53 -7.49 18.96
N ILE A 398 17.79 -7.65 17.67
CA ILE A 398 16.77 -8.09 16.70
C ILE A 398 16.33 -9.54 16.96
N ASP A 399 17.24 -10.36 17.49
CA ASP A 399 17.03 -11.77 17.81
C ASP A 399 16.35 -11.99 19.19
N ASP A 400 16.17 -10.92 19.98
CA ASP A 400 15.59 -11.03 21.34
C ASP A 400 14.05 -11.06 21.33
N PHE A 401 13.43 -10.71 20.20
CA PHE A 401 11.98 -10.53 20.11
C PHE A 401 11.24 -11.86 20.11
N VAL A 402 10.12 -11.89 20.86
CA VAL A 402 9.11 -12.94 20.79
C VAL A 402 7.74 -12.31 20.47
N TYR A 403 6.75 -13.12 20.11
CA TYR A 403 5.41 -12.63 19.76
C TYR A 403 4.80 -11.70 20.82
N ASP A 404 4.96 -12.05 22.11
CA ASP A 404 4.39 -11.30 23.23
C ASP A 404 5.02 -9.91 23.44
N ASP A 405 6.12 -9.60 22.74
CA ASP A 405 6.72 -8.26 22.75
C ASP A 405 5.97 -7.26 21.86
N PHE A 406 4.96 -7.72 21.12
CA PHE A 406 4.18 -6.90 20.19
C PHE A 406 2.72 -6.76 20.62
N GLU A 407 2.34 -5.55 21.01
CA GLU A 407 0.97 -5.19 21.34
C GLU A 407 0.34 -4.39 20.20
N VAL A 408 -0.75 -4.89 19.61
CA VAL A 408 -1.53 -4.17 18.58
C VAL A 408 -2.74 -3.51 19.22
N ILE A 409 -2.73 -2.18 19.27
CA ILE A 409 -3.70 -1.35 19.96
C ILE A 409 -4.68 -0.77 18.94
N GLY A 410 -5.98 -0.86 19.23
CA GLY A 410 -7.03 -0.24 18.40
C GLY A 410 -7.34 -0.99 17.10
N TYR A 411 -6.99 -2.28 16.98
CA TYR A 411 -7.32 -3.07 15.79
C TYR A 411 -8.80 -3.49 15.79
N ASN A 412 -9.61 -2.70 15.09
CA ASN A 412 -11.05 -2.94 14.92
C ASN A 412 -11.40 -3.24 13.45
N PRO A 413 -10.98 -4.38 12.87
CA PRO A 413 -11.27 -4.70 11.48
C PRO A 413 -12.72 -5.19 11.31
N HIS A 414 -13.20 -5.14 10.08
CA HIS A 414 -14.34 -5.92 9.62
C HIS A 414 -14.09 -7.43 9.75
N LYS A 415 -15.15 -8.23 9.58
CA LYS A 415 -15.08 -9.70 9.74
C LYS A 415 -14.10 -10.33 8.74
N THR A 416 -13.66 -11.54 9.04
CA THR A 416 -12.78 -12.30 8.14
C THR A 416 -13.51 -12.63 6.84
N ILE A 417 -12.83 -12.53 5.70
CA ILE A 417 -13.29 -13.03 4.40
C ILE A 417 -12.43 -14.24 4.07
N LYS A 418 -13.06 -15.39 3.82
CA LYS A 418 -12.34 -16.62 3.52
C LYS A 418 -11.95 -16.65 2.05
N MET A 419 -10.68 -16.91 1.78
CA MET A 419 -10.12 -17.12 0.44
C MET A 419 -9.28 -18.40 0.49
N LYS A 420 -9.36 -19.24 -0.55
CA LYS A 420 -8.57 -20.48 -0.64
C LYS A 420 -7.24 -20.17 -1.34
N MET A 421 -6.12 -20.58 -0.73
CA MET A 421 -4.81 -20.45 -1.38
C MET A 421 -4.75 -21.32 -2.63
N ALA A 422 -4.17 -20.79 -3.71
CA ALA A 422 -3.87 -21.54 -4.90
C ALA A 422 -2.52 -22.25 -4.71
N VAL A 423 -2.51 -23.58 -4.71
CA VAL A 423 -1.30 -24.41 -4.47
C VAL A 423 -0.68 -24.83 -5.79
#